data_AF-A0A2S7PQ26-F1
#
_entry.id   AF-A0A2S7PQ26-F1
#
_cell.length_a   1.000
_cell.length_b   1.000
_cell.length_c   1.000
_cell.angle_alpha   90.00
_cell.angle_beta   90.00
_cell.angle_gamma   90.00
#
_symmetry.space_group_name_H-M   'P 1'
#
loop_
_entity.id
_entity.type
_entity.pdbx_description
1 polymer ?
#
loop_
_entity_poly.entity_id
_entity_poly.type
_entity_poly.pdbx_seq_one_letter_code
_entity_poly.pdbx_strand_id
1 'polypeptide(L)'
;MEFLRSQFTKIPKLAPVNLSKSTVLITGANTGIGLEAAKEILLSKPERLILAVRNLERGNAARKELERVKTQTLTQIDVKMLDYGSFDSVRTFVKELEGQRVDIAILNAGKLAENLEN
;
A
#
# COMPACT_ATOMS: atom_id res chain seq x y z
N MET A 1 31.06 -7.55 -7.29
CA MET A 1 31.28 -6.37 -6.43
C MET A 1 30.31 -5.22 -6.71
N GLU A 2 29.88 -4.99 -7.95
CA GLU A 2 28.88 -3.95 -8.28
C GLU A 2 27.53 -4.17 -7.60
N PHE A 3 27.03 -5.41 -7.56
CA PHE A 3 25.76 -5.74 -6.90
C PHE A 3 25.73 -5.29 -5.43
N LEU A 4 26.80 -5.56 -4.67
CA LEU A 4 26.87 -5.14 -3.27
C LEU A 4 26.96 -3.62 -3.17
N ARG A 5 27.78 -2.96 -4.00
CA ARG A 5 27.88 -1.50 -4.01
C ARG A 5 26.54 -0.84 -4.33
N SER A 6 25.76 -1.38 -5.27
CA SER A 6 24.44 -0.83 -5.62
C SER A 6 23.38 -1.05 -4.54
N GLN A 7 23.52 -2.06 -3.68
CA GLN A 7 22.62 -2.21 -2.52
C GLN A 7 22.86 -1.14 -1.44
N PHE A 8 24.06 -0.57 -1.36
CA PHE A 8 24.45 0.40 -0.31
C PHE A 8 24.60 1.84 -0.81
N THR A 9 24.29 2.12 -2.08
CA THR A 9 24.20 3.48 -2.61
C THR A 9 22.94 4.17 -2.11
N LYS A 10 23.04 5.46 -1.74
CA LYS A 10 21.84 6.26 -1.41
C LYS A 10 20.92 6.33 -2.63
N ILE A 11 19.69 5.86 -2.47
CA ILE A 11 18.66 5.99 -3.49
C ILE A 11 18.36 7.49 -3.65
N PRO A 12 18.43 8.04 -4.87
CA PRO A 12 18.09 9.44 -5.09
C PRO A 12 16.64 9.68 -4.72
N LYS A 13 16.35 10.82 -4.08
CA LYS A 13 14.96 11.21 -3.80
C LYS A 13 14.23 11.40 -5.11
N LEU A 14 13.07 10.75 -5.25
CA LEU A 14 12.23 10.93 -6.43
C LEU A 14 11.57 12.30 -6.37
N ALA A 15 11.51 12.98 -7.51
CA ALA A 15 10.70 14.19 -7.63
C ALA A 15 9.21 13.77 -7.52
N PRO A 16 8.42 14.34 -6.60
CA PRO A 16 7.02 13.96 -6.45
C PRO A 16 6.25 14.24 -7.73
N VAL A 17 5.47 13.26 -8.18
CA VAL A 17 4.53 13.41 -9.29
C VAL A 17 3.22 13.95 -8.73
N ASN A 18 2.48 14.75 -9.48
CA ASN A 18 1.17 15.22 -9.02
C ASN A 18 0.11 14.12 -9.17
N LEU A 19 -0.33 13.54 -8.05
CA LEU A 19 -1.38 12.50 -8.01
C LEU A 19 -2.72 13.00 -7.45
N SER A 20 -2.92 14.32 -7.30
CA SER A 20 -4.10 14.94 -6.64
C SER A 20 -5.50 14.56 -7.16
N LYS A 21 -5.60 13.85 -8.28
CA LYS A 21 -6.85 13.32 -8.86
C LYS A 21 -6.83 11.79 -9.05
N SER A 22 -5.92 11.13 -8.36
CA SER A 22 -5.64 9.70 -8.52
C SER A 22 -5.95 8.95 -7.24
N THR A 23 -6.55 7.77 -7.41
CA THR A 23 -6.70 6.77 -6.34
C THR A 23 -5.61 5.72 -6.45
N VAL A 24 -4.84 5.54 -5.38
CA VAL A 24 -3.78 4.53 -5.28
C VAL A 24 -4.20 3.42 -4.34
N LEU A 25 -4.14 2.17 -4.78
CA LEU A 25 -4.33 0.97 -3.97
C LEU A 25 -2.97 0.33 -3.70
N ILE A 26 -2.66 0.05 -2.43
CA ILE A 26 -1.46 -0.69 -2.03
C ILE A 26 -1.87 -1.88 -1.18
N THR A 27 -1.41 -3.06 -1.56
CA THR A 27 -1.68 -4.32 -0.85
C THR A 27 -0.48 -4.68 0.02
N GLY A 28 -0.72 -5.24 1.21
CA GLY A 28 0.36 -5.48 2.18
C GLY A 28 0.99 -4.17 2.68
N ALA A 29 0.19 -3.11 2.79
CA ALA A 29 0.66 -1.75 3.06
C ALA A 29 0.84 -1.44 4.57
N ASN A 30 0.69 -2.42 5.45
CA ASN A 30 0.77 -2.21 6.89
C ASN A 30 2.19 -2.31 7.47
N THR A 31 3.16 -2.88 6.73
CA THR A 31 4.56 -3.04 7.18
C THR A 31 5.53 -3.06 5.99
N GLY A 32 6.83 -2.95 6.27
CA GLY A 32 7.90 -3.18 5.30
C GLY A 32 7.79 -2.28 4.06
N ILE A 33 8.11 -2.85 2.89
CA ILE A 33 8.13 -2.12 1.61
C ILE A 33 6.78 -1.47 1.29
N GLY A 34 5.66 -2.14 1.61
CA GLY A 34 4.33 -1.58 1.33
C GLY A 34 4.02 -0.33 2.14
N LEU A 35 4.47 -0.28 3.40
CA LEU A 35 4.30 0.90 4.26
C LEU A 35 5.21 2.05 3.81
N GLU A 36 6.46 1.76 3.46
CA GLU A 36 7.38 2.78 2.93
C GLU A 36 6.92 3.30 1.57
N ALA A 37 6.38 2.44 0.71
CA ALA A 37 5.75 2.85 -0.54
C ALA A 37 4.54 3.78 -0.28
N ALA A 38 3.72 3.48 0.72
CA ALA A 38 2.61 4.36 1.12
C ALA A 38 3.10 5.74 1.57
N LYS A 39 4.18 5.81 2.36
CA LYS A 39 4.81 7.07 2.77
C LYS A 39 5.32 7.87 1.57
N GLU A 40 6.01 7.22 0.64
CA GLU A 40 6.54 7.86 -0.56
C GLU A 40 5.41 8.38 -1.48
N ILE A 41 4.37 7.56 -1.67
CA ILE A 41 3.19 7.95 -2.46
C ILE A 41 2.48 9.17 -1.85
N LEU A 42 2.42 9.30 -0.52
CA LEU A 42 1.83 10.48 0.12
C LEU A 42 2.54 11.79 -0.24
N LEU A 43 3.84 11.77 -0.55
CA LEU A 43 4.56 12.97 -1.01
C LEU A 43 4.01 13.48 -2.35
N SER A 44 3.46 12.59 -3.16
CA SER A 44 2.81 12.87 -4.44
C SER A 44 1.35 13.33 -4.31
N LYS A 45 0.84 13.44 -3.07
CA LYS A 45 -0.47 13.99 -2.72
C LYS A 45 -1.65 13.34 -3.47
N PRO A 46 -1.82 12.01 -3.44
CA PRO A 46 -2.96 11.38 -4.09
C PRO A 46 -4.28 11.89 -3.52
N GLU A 47 -5.35 11.83 -4.31
CA GLU A 47 -6.70 12.11 -3.82
C GLU A 47 -7.07 11.10 -2.73
N ARG A 48 -6.80 9.82 -3.01
CA ARG A 48 -7.15 8.71 -2.13
C ARG A 48 -6.05 7.65 -2.13
N LEU A 49 -5.74 7.12 -0.96
CA LEU A 49 -4.82 6.02 -0.74
C LEU A 49 -5.55 4.90 0.00
N ILE A 50 -5.65 3.73 -0.61
CA ILE A 50 -6.31 2.54 -0.06
C ILE A 50 -5.24 1.56 0.41
N LEU A 51 -5.22 1.27 1.70
CA LEU A 51 -4.36 0.26 2.33
C LEU A 51 -5.13 -1.06 2.41
N ALA A 52 -4.86 -1.98 1.50
CA ALA A 52 -5.42 -3.32 1.55
C ALA A 52 -4.54 -4.24 2.41
N VAL A 53 -5.09 -4.73 3.51
CA VAL A 53 -4.35 -5.43 4.56
C VAL A 53 -5.11 -6.65 5.06
N ARG A 54 -4.40 -7.68 5.51
CA ARG A 54 -5.04 -8.89 6.07
C ARG A 54 -5.64 -8.65 7.47
N ASN A 55 -5.04 -7.76 8.26
CA ASN A 55 -5.49 -7.44 9.62
C ASN A 55 -5.79 -5.94 9.72
N LEU A 56 -7.05 -5.61 9.97
CA LEU A 56 -7.53 -4.23 10.03
C LEU A 56 -6.93 -3.43 11.19
N GLU A 57 -6.63 -4.06 12.32
CA GLU A 57 -6.01 -3.38 13.47
C GLU A 57 -4.61 -2.88 13.10
N ARG A 58 -3.78 -3.74 12.50
CA ARG A 58 -2.45 -3.38 12.00
C ARG A 58 -2.52 -2.35 10.87
N GLY A 59 -3.50 -2.47 9.98
CA GLY A 59 -3.73 -1.46 8.95
C GLY A 59 -4.13 -0.09 9.51
N ASN A 60 -4.96 -0.06 10.54
CA ASN A 60 -5.33 1.18 11.23
C ASN A 60 -4.16 1.81 11.99
N ALA A 61 -3.26 0.99 12.55
CA ALA A 61 -2.01 1.48 13.12
C ALA A 61 -1.13 2.14 12.04
N ALA A 62 -0.99 1.49 10.88
CA ALA A 62 -0.27 2.05 9.73
C ALA A 62 -0.92 3.34 9.20
N ARG A 63 -2.26 3.41 9.12
CA ARG A 63 -2.98 4.65 8.78
C ARG A 63 -2.62 5.78 9.73
N LYS A 64 -2.63 5.54 11.06
CA LYS A 64 -2.25 6.55 12.06
C LYS A 64 -0.80 7.01 11.89
N GLU A 65 0.11 6.11 11.54
CA GLU A 65 1.50 6.47 11.25
C GLU A 65 1.58 7.36 10.00
N LEU A 66 0.88 6.99 8.93
CA LEU A 66 0.79 7.74 7.69
C LEU A 66 0.18 9.13 7.90
N GLU A 67 -0.85 9.26 8.74
CA GLU A 67 -1.48 10.54 9.09
C GLU A 67 -0.53 11.49 9.84
N ARG A 68 0.44 10.98 10.60
CA ARG A 68 1.44 11.81 11.28
C ARG A 68 2.50 12.38 10.35
N VAL A 69 2.86 11.62 9.30
CA VAL A 69 3.85 12.05 8.30
C VAL A 69 3.22 12.86 7.17
N LYS A 70 1.89 12.80 7.04
CA LYS A 70 1.11 13.54 6.06
C LYS A 70 1.19 15.05 6.33
N THR A 71 1.91 15.77 5.49
CA THR A 71 2.05 17.24 5.59
C THR A 71 0.88 17.94 4.92
N GLN A 72 -0.13 18.38 5.69
CA GLN A 72 -1.22 19.28 5.25
C GLN A 72 -2.04 18.85 4.01
N THR A 73 -1.85 17.64 3.47
CA THR A 73 -2.60 17.19 2.29
C THR A 73 -4.03 16.78 2.68
N LEU A 74 -4.96 16.83 1.73
CA LEU A 74 -6.34 16.35 1.93
C LEU A 74 -6.53 14.87 1.54
N THR A 75 -5.43 14.12 1.32
CA THR A 75 -5.50 12.70 0.91
C THR A 75 -6.38 11.88 1.85
N GLN A 76 -7.41 11.25 1.32
CA GLN A 76 -8.20 10.27 2.06
C GLN A 76 -7.40 8.97 2.20
N ILE A 77 -7.24 8.47 3.42
CA ILE A 77 -6.55 7.19 3.66
C ILE A 77 -7.57 6.17 4.18
N ASP A 78 -7.86 5.17 3.37
CA ASP A 78 -8.78 4.09 3.74
C ASP A 78 -8.00 2.82 4.09
N VAL A 79 -8.53 2.04 5.03
CA VAL A 79 -8.02 0.70 5.35
C VAL A 79 -9.10 -0.30 4.97
N LYS A 80 -8.75 -1.25 4.10
CA LYS A 80 -9.67 -2.30 3.66
C LYS A 80 -9.08 -3.68 3.94
N MET A 81 -9.94 -4.62 4.32
CA MET A 81 -9.53 -5.99 4.59
C MET A 81 -9.35 -6.74 3.27
N LEU A 82 -8.20 -7.38 3.09
CA LEU A 82 -7.90 -8.27 1.98
C LEU A 82 -6.99 -9.39 2.46
N ASP A 83 -7.49 -10.63 2.44
CA ASP A 83 -6.72 -11.84 2.66
C ASP A 83 -6.60 -12.66 1.38
N TYR A 84 -5.39 -12.71 0.81
CA TYR A 84 -5.07 -13.52 -0.36
C TYR A 84 -5.20 -15.03 -0.12
N GLY A 85 -5.23 -15.47 1.15
CA GLY A 85 -5.49 -16.86 1.49
C GLY A 85 -6.95 -17.30 1.35
N SER A 86 -7.88 -16.35 1.12
CA SER A 86 -9.32 -16.62 1.02
C SER A 86 -9.90 -16.00 -0.25
N PHE A 87 -10.38 -16.83 -1.17
CA PHE A 87 -11.05 -16.35 -2.38
C PHE A 87 -12.32 -15.54 -2.05
N ASP A 88 -13.03 -15.88 -0.98
CA ASP A 88 -14.21 -15.13 -0.54
C ASP A 88 -13.84 -13.73 -0.04
N SER A 89 -12.70 -13.61 0.67
CA SER A 89 -12.14 -12.30 1.03
C SER A 89 -11.83 -11.47 -0.22
N VAL A 90 -11.17 -12.07 -1.22
CA VAL A 90 -10.86 -11.38 -2.48
C VAL A 90 -12.13 -10.93 -3.20
N ARG A 91 -13.14 -11.80 -3.34
CA ARG A 91 -14.42 -11.44 -3.98
C ARG A 91 -15.13 -10.31 -3.24
N THR A 92 -15.16 -10.37 -1.91
CA THR A 92 -15.75 -9.32 -1.07
C THR A 92 -15.03 -8.00 -1.26
N PHE A 93 -13.70 -8.01 -1.22
CA PHE A 93 -12.88 -6.83 -1.44
C PHE A 93 -13.09 -6.20 -2.82
N VAL A 94 -13.14 -7.01 -3.88
CA VAL A 94 -13.39 -6.52 -5.25
C VAL A 94 -14.80 -5.93 -5.36
N LYS A 95 -15.82 -6.57 -4.78
CA LYS A 95 -17.19 -6.05 -4.74
C LYS A 95 -17.27 -4.72 -4.00
N GLU A 96 -16.53 -4.56 -2.91
CA GLU A 96 -16.43 -3.28 -2.20
C GLU A 96 -15.74 -2.17 -2.98
N LEU A 97 -15.01 -2.48 -4.06
CA LEU A 97 -14.38 -1.52 -4.97
C LEU A 97 -15.16 -1.32 -6.27
N GLU A 98 -16.27 -2.05 -6.46
CA GLU A 98 -17.09 -1.95 -7.66
C GLU A 98 -17.61 -0.52 -7.83
N GLY A 99 -17.50 0.02 -9.05
CA GLY A 99 -17.86 1.41 -9.36
C GLY A 99 -16.88 2.46 -8.81
N GLN A 100 -15.83 2.08 -8.09
CA GLN A 100 -14.80 3.00 -7.62
C GLN A 100 -13.59 3.00 -8.55
N ARG A 101 -13.01 4.18 -8.76
CA ARG A 101 -11.81 4.35 -9.57
C ARG A 101 -10.57 3.93 -8.78
N VAL A 102 -9.71 3.14 -9.42
CA VAL A 102 -8.34 2.83 -8.97
C VAL A 102 -7.41 3.11 -10.14
N ASP A 103 -6.54 4.11 -10.01
CA ASP A 103 -5.62 4.53 -11.07
C ASP A 103 -4.30 3.79 -11.03
N ILE A 104 -3.85 3.46 -9.82
CA ILE A 104 -2.58 2.80 -9.57
C ILE A 104 -2.82 1.67 -8.56
N ALA A 105 -2.34 0.48 -8.87
CA ALA A 105 -2.36 -0.67 -7.95
C ALA A 105 -0.94 -1.19 -7.72
N ILE A 106 -0.48 -1.15 -6.47
CA ILE A 106 0.80 -1.70 -6.02
C ILE A 106 0.52 -3.03 -5.30
N LEU A 107 0.84 -4.13 -5.99
CA LEU A 107 0.57 -5.49 -5.53
C LEU A 107 1.76 -6.06 -4.73
N ASN A 108 1.94 -5.59 -3.50
CA ASN A 108 3.10 -5.91 -2.65
C ASN A 108 2.81 -6.98 -1.58
N ALA A 109 1.58 -7.45 -1.41
CA ALA A 109 1.30 -8.47 -0.41
C ALA A 109 2.04 -9.78 -0.70
N GLY A 110 2.81 -10.26 0.28
CA GLY A 110 3.48 -11.56 0.26
C GLY A 110 2.94 -12.46 1.37
N LYS A 111 2.81 -13.75 1.09
CA LYS A 111 2.51 -14.79 2.08
C LYS A 111 3.60 -15.85 1.99
N LEU A 112 4.15 -16.24 3.15
CA LEU A 112 4.92 -17.48 3.22
C LEU A 112 3.90 -18.63 3.13
N ALA A 113 4.02 -19.48 2.11
CA ALA A 113 3.23 -20.70 2.06
C ALA A 113 3.78 -21.66 3.13
N GLU A 114 2.97 -21.98 4.13
CA GLU A 114 3.25 -23.12 5.01
C GLU A 114 2.83 -24.38 4.26
N ASN A 115 3.82 -25.25 4.02
CA ASN A 115 3.79 -26.59 3.41
C ASN A 115 2.55 -26.97 2.58
N LEU A 116 2.75 -27.10 1.26
CA LEU A 116 1.92 -27.93 0.39
C LEU A 116 2.24 -29.41 0.69
N GLU A 117 1.85 -29.91 1.86
CA GLU A 117 1.79 -31.35 2.09
C GLU A 117 0.47 -31.85 1.50
N ASN A 118 0.62 -32.63 0.42
CA ASN A 118 -0.43 -33.40 -0.22
C ASN A 118 -0.85 -34.58 0.65
#